data_AF-A0AAV5C771-F1
#
_entry.id   AF-A0AAV5C771-F1
#
_cell.length_a   1.000
_cell.length_b   1.000
_cell.length_c   1.000
_cell.angle_alpha   90.00
_cell.angle_beta   90.00
_cell.angle_gamma   90.00
#
_symmetry.space_group_name_H-M   'P 1'
#
loop_
_entity.id
_entity.type
_entity.pdbx_description
1 polymer ?
#
loop_
_entity_poly.entity_id
_entity_poly.type
_entity_poly.pdbx_seq_one_letter_code
_entity_poly.pdbx_strand_id
1 'polypeptide(L)'
;MMEEQQTMEAVLLDRYVRFVDEVSEIIAERGGSPPSLTMESILQGIPENLSWQEREAAVQRTMEEAMSRYREEIEAPAEAILRERKASRPSAVKKIPVAFGGNDAALYREALDGIEPEYPQLVGPPGITSMVLRVSWSRASALRSFPPIAFVSSVHHNILVLYVGDYRPGFSSRGFYLVYDAMANSVAMVPRLPTRCVTMFSHCGMGSGVTVLRYGRSQYLLAELLLRKEDHGLTSNKATLFRWWSSEASGWVQTEVVLPLPCEPDEHTSEVNYSFYVDTFFAIGNTCLCWADLLEGMLVCYVLADCPKFRFVPLPEGCSKLDPCQHRGLPDQYRSMSCVERGDDQIITFVSMDGYGQGRHISNVELTTWTLKNPSDLKAKWTKGTASFRIRDLWSDRFYKENLLLGQLTPTFPVLSTTGFSWWMTLRWMF
;
A
#
# COMPACT_ATOMS: atom_id res chain seq x y z
N MET A 1 23.58 -32.35 -10.62
CA MET A 1 23.23 -31.36 -9.58
C MET A 1 21.74 -31.15 -9.69
N MET A 2 20.97 -31.69 -8.74
CA MET A 2 19.55 -31.36 -8.61
C MET A 2 19.50 -29.98 -7.95
N GLU A 3 19.00 -28.98 -8.66
CA GLU A 3 18.59 -27.72 -8.03
C GLU A 3 17.52 -28.07 -6.99
N GLU A 4 17.81 -27.78 -5.72
CA GLU A 4 16.77 -27.70 -4.70
C GLU A 4 15.74 -26.68 -5.17
N GLN A 5 14.59 -27.19 -5.60
CA GLN A 5 13.47 -26.39 -6.01
C GLN A 5 12.90 -25.77 -4.73
N GLN A 6 13.42 -24.60 -4.38
CA GLN A 6 12.98 -23.82 -3.23
C GLN A 6 11.48 -23.55 -3.42
N THR A 7 10.65 -24.28 -2.67
CA THR A 7 9.19 -24.10 -2.69
C THR A 7 8.89 -22.68 -2.24
N MET A 8 8.44 -21.84 -3.16
CA MET A 8 7.97 -20.50 -2.85
C MET A 8 6.69 -20.62 -2.03
N GLU A 9 6.78 -20.36 -0.74
CA GLU A 9 5.64 -20.37 0.16
C GLU A 9 4.89 -19.04 0.04
N ALA A 10 3.59 -19.10 -0.24
CA ALA A 10 2.75 -17.91 -0.26
C ALA A 10 2.45 -17.48 1.18
N VAL A 11 2.64 -16.20 1.48
CA VAL A 11 2.36 -15.62 2.80
C VAL A 11 1.27 -14.55 2.70
N LEU A 12 0.43 -14.46 3.73
CA LEU A 12 -0.47 -13.33 3.88
C LEU A 12 0.28 -12.21 4.59
N LEU A 13 0.36 -11.03 3.98
CA LEU A 13 1.11 -9.90 4.52
C LEU A 13 0.16 -8.82 5.03
N ASP A 14 0.45 -8.30 6.23
CA ASP A 14 -0.19 -7.09 6.72
C ASP A 14 0.20 -5.89 5.84
N ARG A 15 -0.80 -5.14 5.38
CA ARG A 15 -0.55 -3.91 4.62
C ARG A 15 0.10 -2.83 5.48
N TYR A 16 -0.14 -2.83 6.79
CA TYR A 16 0.48 -1.88 7.70
C TYR A 16 1.86 -2.36 8.11
N VAL A 17 2.84 -1.47 7.96
CA VAL A 17 4.23 -1.76 8.27
C VAL A 17 4.63 -0.97 9.49
N ARG A 18 5.04 -1.69 10.53
CA ARG A 18 5.42 -1.10 11.81
C ARG A 18 6.81 -0.49 11.72
N PHE A 19 7.00 0.64 12.38
CA PHE A 19 8.31 1.25 12.54
C PHE A 19 8.88 0.88 13.89
N VAL A 20 10.15 0.51 13.89
CA VAL A 20 10.92 0.31 15.12
C VAL A 20 12.06 1.32 15.12
N ASP A 21 12.01 2.22 16.09
CA ASP A 21 13.03 3.24 16.29
C ASP A 21 14.19 2.66 17.12
N GLU A 22 15.30 2.36 16.46
CA GLU A 22 16.46 1.71 17.09
C GLU A 22 17.14 2.62 18.12
N VAL A 23 17.04 3.94 17.97
CA VAL A 23 17.53 4.89 18.98
C VAL A 23 16.67 4.81 20.25
N SER A 24 15.35 4.71 20.08
CA SER A 24 14.43 4.57 21.22
C SER A 24 14.60 3.24 21.95
N GLU A 25 14.89 2.14 21.24
CA GLU A 25 15.23 0.85 21.86
C GLU A 25 16.50 0.96 22.72
N ILE A 26 17.57 1.60 22.22
CA ILE A 26 18.81 1.78 22.98
C ILE A 26 18.59 2.68 24.20
N ILE A 27 17.76 3.72 24.10
CA ILE A 27 17.39 4.55 25.25
C ILE A 27 16.69 3.68 26.31
N ALA A 28 15.73 2.86 25.90
CA ALA A 28 15.01 1.95 26.80
C ALA A 28 15.94 0.90 27.45
N GLU A 29 16.87 0.30 26.68
CA GLU A 29 17.89 -0.62 27.19
C GLU A 29 18.76 0.01 28.30
N ARG A 30 18.99 1.33 28.22
CA ARG A 30 19.76 2.09 29.22
C ARG A 30 18.91 2.55 30.40
N GLY A 31 17.65 2.13 30.49
CA GLY A 31 16.70 2.57 31.51
C GLY A 31 16.22 4.01 31.33
N GLY A 32 16.46 4.61 30.16
CA GLY A 32 15.92 5.90 29.81
C GLY A 32 14.45 5.79 29.42
N SER A 33 13.66 6.77 29.84
CA SER A 33 12.29 6.97 29.35
C SER A 33 12.28 8.14 28.36
N PRO A 34 11.33 8.16 27.40
CA PRO A 34 11.08 9.37 26.62
C PRO A 34 10.89 10.58 27.56
N PRO A 35 11.20 11.81 27.12
CA PRO A 35 11.03 12.97 27.98
C PRO A 35 9.57 13.05 28.41
N SER A 36 9.30 12.79 29.69
CA SER A 36 7.98 13.00 30.29
C SER A 36 7.82 14.50 30.59
N LEU A 37 7.92 15.32 29.56
CA LEU A 37 7.66 16.75 29.65
C LEU A 37 6.14 16.93 29.57
N THR A 38 5.45 16.69 30.68
CA THR A 38 4.04 17.07 30.77
C THR A 38 3.97 18.59 30.81
N MET A 39 3.03 19.16 30.06
CA MET A 39 2.80 20.61 30.07
C MET A 39 2.60 21.12 31.51
N GLU A 40 1.98 20.31 32.37
CA GLU A 40 1.80 20.58 33.80
C GLU A 40 3.12 20.73 34.57
N SER A 41 4.12 19.87 34.34
CA SER A 41 5.43 19.95 35.00
C SER A 41 6.21 21.21 34.59
N ILE A 42 6.09 21.62 33.33
CA ILE A 42 6.71 22.84 32.80
C ILE A 42 6.00 24.07 33.40
N LEU A 43 4.67 24.06 33.45
CA LEU A 43 3.88 25.17 33.97
C LEU A 43 4.07 25.41 35.48
N GLN A 44 4.34 24.37 36.26
CA GLN A 44 4.64 24.50 37.70
C GLN A 44 5.95 25.25 37.99
N GLY A 45 6.90 25.24 37.04
CA GLY A 45 8.19 25.94 37.17
C GLY A 45 8.15 27.42 36.77
N ILE A 46 7.00 27.92 36.27
CA ILE A 46 6.89 29.26 35.69
C ILE A 46 6.13 30.20 36.63
N PRO A 47 6.67 31.38 36.97
CA PRO A 47 6.01 32.33 37.85
C PRO A 47 4.62 32.77 37.33
N GLU A 48 3.62 32.77 38.21
CA GLU A 48 2.23 33.11 37.86
C GLU A 48 2.01 34.60 37.56
N ASN A 49 2.95 35.46 37.97
CA ASN A 49 2.87 36.92 37.86
C ASN A 49 3.40 37.49 36.52
N LEU A 50 3.72 36.63 35.56
CA LEU A 50 4.15 37.04 34.22
C LEU A 50 2.96 37.47 33.36
N SER A 51 3.19 38.43 32.46
CA SER A 51 2.24 38.69 31.38
C SER A 51 2.11 37.46 30.47
N TRP A 52 1.02 37.37 29.71
CA TRP A 52 0.77 36.23 28.82
C TRP A 52 1.93 35.97 27.83
N GLN A 53 2.48 37.02 27.23
CA GLN A 53 3.62 36.91 26.29
C GLN A 53 4.90 36.44 26.98
N GLU A 54 5.19 36.95 28.18
CA GLU A 54 6.36 36.53 28.96
C GLU A 54 6.22 35.08 29.44
N ARG A 55 5.00 34.66 29.77
CA ARG A 55 4.69 33.29 30.18
C ARG A 55 4.85 32.31 29.03
N GLU A 56 4.36 32.64 27.83
CA GLU A 56 4.54 31.83 26.63
C GLU A 56 6.04 31.70 26.27
N ALA A 57 6.78 32.81 26.31
CA ALA A 57 8.22 32.81 26.10
C ALA A 57 9.00 32.03 27.18
N ALA A 58 8.52 32.01 28.43
CA ALA A 58 9.10 31.19 29.49
C ALA A 58 8.83 29.69 29.27
N VAL A 59 7.59 29.31 28.93
CA VAL A 59 7.23 27.92 28.58
C VAL A 59 8.12 27.41 27.45
N GLN A 60 8.24 28.20 26.37
CA GLN A 60 9.03 27.83 25.20
C GLN A 60 10.51 27.61 25.57
N ARG A 61 11.12 28.54 26.30
CA ARG A 61 12.52 28.43 26.74
C ARG A 61 12.75 27.21 27.64
N THR A 62 11.90 26.99 28.65
CA THR A 62 12.02 25.84 29.55
C THR A 62 11.87 24.52 28.79
N MET A 63 10.94 24.46 27.83
CA MET A 63 10.76 23.29 26.96
C MET A 63 12.00 23.05 26.09
N GLU A 64 12.54 24.10 25.47
CA GLU A 64 13.76 24.02 24.64
C GLU A 64 14.98 23.58 25.45
N GLU A 65 15.21 24.14 26.63
CA GLU A 65 16.31 23.75 27.53
C GLU A 65 16.19 22.31 28.01
N ALA A 66 14.97 21.86 28.35
CA ALA A 66 14.73 20.48 28.74
C ALA A 66 14.98 19.50 27.58
N MET A 67 14.50 19.84 26.39
CA MET A 67 14.74 19.04 25.18
C MET A 67 16.22 19.03 24.78
N SER A 68 16.94 20.13 24.97
CA SER A 68 18.39 20.21 24.72
C SER A 68 19.17 19.31 25.68
N ARG A 69 18.88 19.38 26.98
CA ARG A 69 19.51 18.49 27.98
C ARG A 69 19.22 17.02 27.68
N TYR A 70 17.98 16.68 27.37
CA TYR A 70 17.62 15.31 27.00
C TYR A 70 18.39 14.82 25.76
N ARG A 71 18.54 15.66 24.73
CA ARG A 71 19.35 15.34 23.55
C ARG A 71 20.80 15.03 23.90
N GLU A 72 21.42 15.87 24.74
CA GLU A 72 22.84 15.73 25.09
C GLU A 72 23.10 14.54 26.02
N GLU A 73 22.26 14.35 27.04
CA GLU A 73 22.49 13.36 28.09
C GLU A 73 21.94 11.97 27.72
N ILE A 74 20.84 11.90 26.96
CA ILE A 74 20.13 10.66 26.66
C ILE A 74 20.28 10.23 25.20
N GLU A 75 19.93 11.11 24.26
CA GLU A 75 19.87 10.74 22.83
C GLU A 75 21.27 10.60 22.20
N ALA A 76 22.16 11.56 22.40
CA ALA A 76 23.49 11.57 21.78
C ALA A 76 24.34 10.34 22.14
N PRO A 77 24.37 9.87 23.41
CA PRO A 77 25.09 8.64 23.74
C PRO A 77 24.39 7.39 23.17
N ALA A 78 23.05 7.38 23.08
CA ALA A 78 22.32 6.29 22.43
C ALA A 78 22.63 6.22 20.92
N GLU A 79 22.70 7.35 20.23
CA GLU A 79 23.11 7.43 18.82
C GLU A 79 24.57 7.00 18.61
N ALA A 80 25.47 7.34 19.53
CA ALA A 80 26.86 6.90 19.47
C ALA A 80 26.96 5.36 19.56
N ILE A 81 26.23 4.75 20.49
CA ILE A 81 26.13 3.29 20.62
C ILE A 81 25.53 2.67 19.36
N LEU A 82 24.44 3.25 18.82
CA LEU A 82 23.83 2.75 17.59
C LEU A 82 24.80 2.77 16.42
N ARG A 83 25.57 3.86 16.27
CA ARG A 83 26.58 4.02 15.22
C ARG A 83 27.67 2.95 15.32
N GLU A 84 28.14 2.65 16.53
CA GLU A 84 29.11 1.58 16.77
C GLU A 84 28.52 0.19 16.47
N ARG A 85 27.27 -0.07 16.87
CA ARG A 85 26.55 -1.31 16.55
C ARG A 85 26.39 -1.51 15.05
N LYS A 86 26.02 -0.46 14.30
CA LYS A 86 25.88 -0.52 12.84
C LYS A 86 27.22 -0.65 12.11
N ALA A 87 28.30 -0.06 12.66
CA ALA A 87 29.65 -0.23 12.11
C ALA A 87 30.16 -1.67 12.29
N SER A 88 29.85 -2.32 13.41
CA SER A 88 30.23 -3.71 13.68
C SER A 88 29.31 -4.74 13.02
N ARG A 89 28.05 -4.37 12.74
CA ARG A 89 27.05 -5.21 12.07
C ARG A 89 26.45 -4.44 10.90
N PRO A 90 27.06 -4.50 9.72
CA PRO A 90 26.52 -3.85 8.53
C PRO A 90 25.14 -4.43 8.18
N SER A 91 24.35 -3.65 7.44
CA SER A 91 23.02 -4.03 6.97
C SER A 91 23.05 -5.40 6.28
N ALA A 92 22.08 -6.26 6.63
CA ALA A 92 21.89 -7.55 5.98
C ALA A 92 21.18 -7.40 4.63
N VAL A 93 20.48 -6.28 4.44
CA VAL A 93 19.73 -5.95 3.22
C VAL A 93 20.58 -5.10 2.28
N LYS A 94 20.72 -5.56 1.03
CA LYS A 94 21.47 -4.82 0.01
C LYS A 94 20.78 -3.50 -0.33
N LYS A 95 21.49 -2.37 -0.18
CA LYS A 95 21.00 -1.04 -0.59
C LYS A 95 21.25 -0.82 -2.08
N ILE A 96 20.20 -0.63 -2.86
CA ILE A 96 20.31 -0.37 -4.31
C ILE A 96 20.39 1.15 -4.52
N PRO A 97 21.50 1.65 -5.09
CA PRO A 97 21.63 3.07 -5.37
C PRO A 97 20.65 3.46 -6.48
N VAL A 98 19.86 4.49 -6.23
CA VAL A 98 19.02 5.15 -7.24
C VAL A 98 19.60 6.53 -7.47
N ALA A 99 19.71 6.93 -8.74
CA ALA A 99 20.16 8.28 -9.07
C ALA A 99 19.07 9.28 -8.66
N PHE A 100 19.39 10.14 -7.69
CA PHE A 100 18.50 11.20 -7.24
C PHE A 100 18.91 12.52 -7.89
N GLY A 101 17.96 13.20 -8.54
CA GLY A 101 18.15 14.57 -9.00
C GLY A 101 17.82 15.60 -7.91
N GLY A 102 18.54 16.71 -7.88
CA GLY A 102 18.22 17.89 -7.05
C GLY A 102 18.68 17.82 -5.59
N ASN A 103 18.16 18.75 -4.78
CA ASN A 103 18.59 18.98 -3.39
C ASN A 103 18.22 17.85 -2.41
N ASP A 104 17.27 16.98 -2.77
CA ASP A 104 16.79 15.89 -1.91
C ASP A 104 17.69 14.64 -1.93
N ALA A 105 18.73 14.61 -2.78
CA ALA A 105 19.59 13.42 -2.94
C ALA A 105 20.28 12.96 -1.64
N ALA A 106 20.72 13.91 -0.81
CA ALA A 106 21.32 13.60 0.49
C ALA A 106 20.30 12.99 1.45
N LEU A 107 19.07 13.53 1.46
CA LEU A 107 17.97 13.05 2.28
C LEU A 107 17.59 11.60 1.92
N TYR A 108 17.44 11.28 0.63
CA TYR A 108 17.11 9.92 0.20
C TYR A 108 18.24 8.93 0.50
N ARG A 109 19.50 9.35 0.43
CA ARG A 109 20.65 8.51 0.81
C ARG A 109 20.65 8.21 2.30
N GLU A 110 20.51 9.24 3.13
CA GLU A 110 20.39 9.08 4.58
C GLU A 110 19.23 8.16 4.96
N ALA A 111 18.09 8.32 4.28
CA ALA A 111 16.93 7.48 4.48
C ALA A 111 17.23 6.01 4.14
N LEU A 112 17.82 5.75 2.98
CA LEU A 112 18.13 4.40 2.50
C LEU A 112 19.12 3.68 3.42
N ASP A 113 20.16 4.39 3.87
CA ASP A 113 21.20 3.86 4.73
C ASP A 113 20.65 3.50 6.13
N GLY A 114 19.63 4.24 6.58
CA GLY A 114 19.04 4.06 7.91
C GLY A 114 17.82 3.14 8.00
N ILE A 115 17.35 2.54 6.91
CA ILE A 115 16.18 1.62 6.91
C ILE A 115 16.63 0.17 6.83
N GLU A 116 16.16 -0.67 7.74
CA GLU A 116 16.30 -2.13 7.66
C GLU A 116 14.93 -2.81 7.65
N PRO A 117 14.50 -3.37 6.50
CA PRO A 117 13.34 -4.25 6.43
C PRO A 117 13.57 -5.55 7.19
N GLU A 118 12.60 -5.95 8.02
CA GLU A 118 12.64 -7.21 8.77
C GLU A 118 11.27 -7.89 8.78
N TYR A 119 11.31 -9.23 8.78
CA TYR A 119 10.16 -10.09 9.08
C TYR A 119 10.43 -10.81 10.40
N PRO A 120 9.95 -10.29 11.55
CA PRO A 120 10.21 -10.89 12.85
C PRO A 120 9.69 -12.33 12.95
N GLN A 121 8.61 -12.62 12.23
CA GLN A 121 8.01 -13.94 12.16
C GLN A 121 7.34 -14.14 10.80
N LEU A 122 7.76 -15.16 10.08
CA LEU A 122 7.04 -15.67 8.91
C LEU A 122 5.98 -16.65 9.38
N VAL A 123 4.74 -16.39 9.03
CA VAL A 123 3.61 -17.26 9.38
C VAL A 123 2.97 -17.75 8.10
N GLY A 124 2.87 -19.08 7.97
CA GLY A 124 2.15 -19.70 6.86
C GLY A 124 0.65 -19.39 6.91
N PRO A 125 -0.06 -19.39 5.78
CA PRO A 125 -1.50 -19.21 5.75
C PRO A 125 -2.20 -20.22 6.68
N PRO A 126 -3.19 -19.79 7.48
CA PRO A 126 -3.92 -18.51 7.42
C PRO A 126 -3.33 -17.37 8.28
N GLY A 127 -2.14 -17.53 8.86
CA GLY A 127 -1.54 -16.49 9.69
C GLY A 127 -1.09 -15.27 8.88
N ILE A 128 -1.12 -14.10 9.53
CA ILE A 128 -0.68 -12.83 8.94
C ILE A 128 0.78 -12.59 9.33
N THR A 129 1.62 -12.46 8.32
CA THR A 129 3.01 -12.02 8.45
C THR A 129 3.02 -10.50 8.54
N SER A 130 3.63 -9.94 9.59
CA SER A 130 3.86 -8.50 9.70
C SER A 130 5.28 -8.15 9.31
N MET A 131 5.43 -7.07 8.55
CA MET A 131 6.72 -6.47 8.24
C MET A 131 7.04 -5.34 9.22
N VAL A 132 8.32 -5.18 9.51
CA VAL A 132 8.86 -4.07 10.30
C VAL A 132 9.90 -3.32 9.48
N LEU A 133 9.89 -1.99 9.56
CA LEU A 133 11.00 -1.14 9.14
C LEU A 133 11.73 -0.65 10.38
N ARG A 134 12.92 -1.18 10.62
CA ARG A 134 13.81 -0.63 11.65
C ARG A 134 14.46 0.63 11.10
N VAL A 135 14.44 1.70 11.89
CA VAL A 135 14.99 3.00 11.49
C VAL A 135 16.10 3.44 12.44
N SER A 136 17.22 3.81 11.83
CA SER A 136 18.45 4.24 12.49
C SER A 136 18.81 5.71 12.23
N TRP A 137 17.85 6.52 11.76
CA TRP A 137 18.08 7.92 11.46
C TRP A 137 18.42 8.72 12.73
N SER A 138 19.34 9.68 12.66
CA SER A 138 19.61 10.57 13.80
C SER A 138 18.38 11.38 14.18
N ARG A 139 18.24 11.75 15.46
CA ARG A 139 17.19 12.65 15.97
C ARG A 139 17.22 14.03 15.33
N ALA A 140 18.39 14.48 14.88
CA ALA A 140 18.53 15.72 14.12
C ALA A 140 18.06 15.59 12.65
N SER A 141 17.79 14.37 12.19
CA SER A 141 17.38 14.12 10.80
C SER A 141 16.00 14.68 10.51
N ALA A 142 15.86 15.31 9.34
CA ALA A 142 14.56 15.72 8.83
C ALA A 142 13.60 14.53 8.63
N LEU A 143 14.13 13.30 8.53
CA LEU A 143 13.35 12.07 8.42
C LEU A 143 12.58 11.74 9.71
N ARG A 144 13.01 12.24 10.86
CA ARG A 144 12.33 12.04 12.15
C ARG A 144 11.09 12.90 12.34
N SER A 145 10.89 13.89 11.48
CA SER A 145 9.63 14.65 11.40
C SER A 145 8.49 13.86 10.76
N PHE A 146 8.77 12.68 10.17
CA PHE A 146 7.75 11.87 9.55
C PHE A 146 6.97 11.10 10.62
N PRO A 147 5.63 11.01 10.51
CA PRO A 147 4.93 10.01 11.28
C PRO A 147 5.50 8.62 10.91
N PRO A 148 5.71 7.74 11.90
CA PRO A 148 6.35 6.45 11.73
C PRO A 148 5.37 5.44 11.12
N ILE A 149 4.87 5.76 9.93
CA ILE A 149 3.90 4.96 9.18
C ILE A 149 4.51 4.54 7.85
N ALA A 150 4.30 3.28 7.49
CA ALA A 150 4.44 2.83 6.12
C ALA A 150 3.31 1.87 5.79
N PHE A 151 2.97 1.86 4.51
CA PHE A 151 1.88 1.06 4.00
C PHE A 151 2.34 0.38 2.72
N VAL A 152 2.15 -0.94 2.65
CA VAL A 152 2.35 -1.71 1.42
C VAL A 152 1.27 -1.29 0.44
N SER A 153 1.70 -0.55 -0.58
CA SER A 153 0.86 -0.19 -1.70
C SER A 153 0.59 -1.44 -2.53
N SER A 154 1.61 -1.99 -3.19
CA SER A 154 1.45 -3.10 -4.13
C SER A 154 2.51 -4.16 -4.04
N VAL A 155 2.19 -5.34 -4.57
CA VAL A 155 3.07 -6.51 -4.62
C VAL A 155 2.98 -7.16 -5.99
N HIS A 156 4.11 -7.57 -6.55
CA HIS A 156 4.15 -8.47 -7.71
C HIS A 156 5.31 -9.47 -7.56
N HIS A 157 4.98 -10.76 -7.61
CA HIS A 157 5.87 -11.84 -7.22
C HIS A 157 6.51 -11.55 -5.84
N ASN A 158 7.81 -11.32 -5.81
CA ASN A 158 8.59 -11.08 -4.59
C ASN A 158 9.01 -9.61 -4.42
N ILE A 159 8.42 -8.69 -5.20
CA ILE A 159 8.63 -7.24 -5.06
C ILE A 159 7.47 -6.65 -4.28
N LEU A 160 7.80 -5.87 -3.25
CA LEU A 160 6.87 -5.06 -2.48
C LEU A 160 7.17 -3.58 -2.70
N VAL A 161 6.13 -2.77 -2.76
CA VAL A 161 6.26 -1.32 -2.84
C VAL A 161 5.44 -0.66 -1.76
N LEU A 162 6.09 0.24 -1.03
CA LEU A 162 5.54 0.89 0.14
C LEU A 162 5.55 2.41 -0.05
N TYR A 163 4.52 3.07 0.49
CA TYR A 163 4.65 4.47 0.88
C TYR A 163 5.25 4.53 2.27
N VAL A 164 6.32 5.29 2.43
CA VAL A 164 6.90 5.63 3.73
C VAL A 164 6.53 7.08 4.06
N GLY A 165 5.96 7.28 5.26
CA GLY A 165 5.39 8.55 5.72
C GLY A 165 4.03 8.87 5.10
N ASP A 166 3.62 10.13 5.27
CA ASP A 166 2.34 10.66 4.79
C ASP A 166 2.34 11.00 3.30
N TYR A 167 3.45 10.75 2.60
CA TYR A 167 3.56 11.11 1.21
C TYR A 167 2.49 10.41 0.36
N ARG A 168 1.72 11.22 -0.36
CA ARG A 168 0.83 10.81 -1.44
C ARG A 168 1.00 11.82 -2.58
N PRO A 169 0.93 11.41 -3.86
CA PRO A 169 1.04 12.35 -4.96
C PRO A 169 0.10 13.55 -4.85
N GLY A 170 0.61 14.71 -5.25
CA GLY A 170 -0.15 15.97 -5.20
C GLY A 170 -0.22 16.63 -3.83
N PHE A 171 0.13 15.92 -2.75
CA PHE A 171 0.23 16.48 -1.39
C PHE A 171 1.66 16.97 -1.11
N SER A 172 1.77 18.02 -0.31
CA SER A 172 3.06 18.56 0.17
C SER A 172 3.71 17.71 1.27
N SER A 173 2.98 16.71 1.77
CA SER A 173 3.44 15.76 2.77
C SER A 173 4.76 15.10 2.35
N ARG A 174 5.65 14.94 3.33
CA ARG A 174 6.97 14.34 3.12
C ARG A 174 6.89 12.81 3.21
N GLY A 175 7.86 12.16 2.59
CA GLY A 175 7.94 10.71 2.47
C GLY A 175 8.48 10.29 1.11
N PHE A 176 8.40 9.00 0.81
CA PHE A 176 8.97 8.43 -0.42
C PHE A 176 8.41 7.04 -0.71
N TYR A 177 8.73 6.53 -1.88
CA TYR A 177 8.47 5.14 -2.23
C TYR A 177 9.66 4.29 -1.80
N LEU A 178 9.37 3.17 -1.14
CA LEU A 178 10.35 2.15 -0.81
C LEU A 178 10.00 0.88 -1.58
N VAL A 179 10.98 0.32 -2.30
CA VAL A 179 10.84 -0.96 -2.98
C VAL A 179 11.69 -1.99 -2.26
N TYR A 180 11.08 -3.10 -1.87
CA TYR A 180 11.78 -4.23 -1.27
C TYR A 180 11.68 -5.44 -2.21
N ASP A 181 12.82 -5.95 -2.66
CA ASP A 181 12.93 -7.21 -3.38
C ASP A 181 13.33 -8.30 -2.38
N ALA A 182 12.36 -9.14 -2.01
CA ALA A 182 12.55 -10.23 -1.06
C ALA A 182 13.45 -11.36 -1.59
N MET A 183 13.51 -11.56 -2.92
CA MET A 183 14.35 -12.60 -3.53
C MET A 183 15.82 -12.17 -3.55
N ALA A 184 16.09 -10.91 -3.87
CA ALA A 184 17.43 -10.35 -3.87
C ALA A 184 17.87 -9.85 -2.48
N ASN A 185 16.99 -9.92 -1.48
CA ASN A 185 17.10 -9.27 -0.18
C ASN A 185 17.66 -7.85 -0.29
N SER A 186 17.00 -7.03 -1.09
CA SER A 186 17.48 -5.70 -1.44
C SER A 186 16.40 -4.64 -1.33
N VAL A 187 16.81 -3.41 -1.06
CA VAL A 187 15.92 -2.26 -0.89
C VAL A 187 16.37 -1.11 -1.77
N ALA A 188 15.43 -0.47 -2.44
CA ALA A 188 15.64 0.70 -3.28
C ALA A 188 14.68 1.81 -2.85
N MET A 189 15.17 3.05 -2.86
CA MET A 189 14.33 4.22 -2.65
C MET A 189 14.06 4.91 -3.97
N VAL A 190 12.77 5.07 -4.29
CA VAL A 190 12.35 5.73 -5.53
C VAL A 190 11.90 7.15 -5.18
N PRO A 191 12.38 8.17 -5.92
CA PRO A 191 12.02 9.55 -5.64
C PRO A 191 10.52 9.78 -5.81
N ARG A 192 10.00 10.80 -5.13
CA ARG A 192 8.63 11.27 -5.31
C ARG A 192 8.35 11.68 -6.76
N LEU A 193 7.08 11.67 -7.16
CA LEU A 193 6.67 12.29 -8.42
C LEU A 193 7.08 13.77 -8.45
N PRO A 194 7.53 14.30 -9.61
CA PRO A 194 7.93 15.70 -9.71
C PRO A 194 6.79 16.65 -9.31
N THR A 195 7.04 17.51 -8.32
CA THR A 195 6.03 18.45 -7.77
C THR A 195 5.54 19.48 -8.79
N ARG A 196 6.31 19.73 -9.85
CA ARG A 196 5.89 20.59 -10.97
C ARG A 196 4.85 19.92 -11.88
N CYS A 197 4.80 18.59 -11.89
CA CYS A 197 3.89 17.83 -12.75
C CYS A 197 2.56 17.53 -12.05
N VAL A 198 2.56 17.34 -10.73
CA VAL A 198 1.39 16.90 -9.96
C VAL A 198 1.16 17.80 -8.76
N THR A 199 -0.04 18.39 -8.68
CA THR A 199 -0.53 19.12 -7.50
C THR A 199 -1.93 18.63 -7.13
N MET A 200 -2.37 18.86 -5.89
CA MET A 200 -3.73 18.54 -5.47
C MET A 200 -4.82 19.28 -6.27
N PHE A 201 -4.45 20.32 -7.01
CA PHE A 201 -5.36 21.11 -7.85
C PHE A 201 -5.43 20.58 -9.28
N SER A 202 -4.34 20.00 -9.81
CA SER A 202 -4.31 19.47 -11.18
C SER A 202 -4.68 18.00 -11.29
N HIS A 203 -4.47 17.23 -10.22
CA HIS A 203 -4.68 15.78 -10.22
C HIS A 203 -5.40 15.28 -8.97
N CYS A 204 -6.02 14.10 -9.09
CA CYS A 204 -6.49 13.30 -7.96
C CYS A 204 -6.14 11.82 -8.16
N GLY A 205 -5.90 11.12 -7.05
CA GLY A 205 -5.75 9.67 -7.08
C GLY A 205 -7.10 8.99 -7.28
N MET A 206 -7.12 7.87 -8.00
CA MET A 206 -8.33 7.07 -8.23
C MET A 206 -8.63 6.13 -7.07
N GLY A 207 -8.26 6.45 -5.83
CA GLY A 207 -8.53 5.58 -4.68
C GLY A 207 -7.38 4.71 -4.20
N SER A 208 -6.34 4.44 -5.02
CA SER A 208 -5.13 3.83 -4.47
C SER A 208 -3.85 3.97 -5.30
N GLY A 209 -2.73 3.80 -4.61
CA GLY A 209 -1.41 4.35 -4.95
C GLY A 209 -0.57 3.53 -5.95
N VAL A 210 0.73 3.54 -5.74
CA VAL A 210 1.72 3.02 -6.69
C VAL A 210 1.60 1.51 -6.86
N THR A 211 1.64 1.09 -8.13
CA THR A 211 1.58 -0.30 -8.57
C THR A 211 2.95 -0.77 -9.04
N VAL A 212 3.23 -2.06 -8.91
CA VAL A 212 4.52 -2.64 -9.29
C VAL A 212 4.34 -3.79 -10.27
N LEU A 213 5.22 -3.83 -11.27
CA LEU A 213 5.34 -4.91 -12.23
C LEU A 213 6.79 -5.37 -12.31
N ARG A 214 7.11 -6.53 -11.74
CA ARG A 214 8.29 -7.30 -12.12
C ARG A 214 8.15 -7.83 -13.56
N TYR A 215 8.99 -7.36 -14.47
CA TYR A 215 8.96 -7.76 -15.90
C TYR A 215 10.21 -8.56 -16.32
N GLY A 216 11.21 -8.68 -15.45
CA GLY A 216 12.41 -9.47 -15.69
C GLY A 216 12.95 -10.09 -14.40
N ARG A 217 14.10 -10.77 -14.47
CA ARG A 217 14.69 -11.47 -13.32
C ARG A 217 15.13 -10.55 -12.19
N SER A 218 15.48 -9.31 -12.48
CA SER A 218 15.89 -8.29 -11.50
C SER A 218 15.29 -6.92 -11.81
N GLN A 219 14.36 -6.88 -12.76
CA GLN A 219 13.83 -5.66 -13.34
C GLN A 219 12.35 -5.55 -13.00
N TYR A 220 12.00 -4.39 -12.47
CA TYR A 220 10.66 -4.01 -12.13
C TYR A 220 10.38 -2.57 -12.57
N LEU A 221 9.09 -2.29 -12.73
CA LEU A 221 8.54 -1.00 -13.06
C LEU A 221 7.54 -0.59 -11.98
N LEU A 222 7.61 0.67 -11.56
CA LEU A 222 6.56 1.29 -10.76
C LEU A 222 5.65 2.11 -11.67
N ALA A 223 4.36 2.05 -11.43
CA ALA A 223 3.38 2.86 -12.14
C ALA A 223 2.40 3.53 -11.19
N GLU A 224 2.13 4.80 -11.46
CA GLU A 224 1.14 5.58 -10.75
C GLU A 224 0.22 6.29 -11.75
N LEU A 225 -1.08 6.12 -11.56
CA LEU A 225 -2.10 6.61 -12.49
C LEU A 225 -3.00 7.61 -11.76
N LEU A 226 -2.96 8.87 -12.20
CA LEU A 226 -3.68 9.97 -11.56
C LEU A 226 -4.65 10.60 -12.55
N LEU A 227 -5.91 10.81 -12.14
CA LEU A 227 -6.88 11.54 -12.96
C LEU A 227 -6.55 13.02 -12.97
N ARG A 228 -6.79 13.66 -14.10
CA ARG A 228 -6.73 15.11 -14.21
C ARG A 228 -8.04 15.71 -13.72
N LYS A 229 -7.90 16.78 -12.93
CA LYS A 229 -9.01 17.63 -12.55
C LYS A 229 -9.28 18.65 -13.65
N GLU A 230 -10.55 18.82 -14.01
CA GLU A 230 -10.98 19.92 -14.87
C GLU A 230 -11.40 21.13 -14.02
N ASP A 231 -11.61 22.30 -14.64
CA ASP A 231 -11.74 23.61 -13.98
C ASP A 231 -12.87 23.69 -12.93
N HIS A 232 -13.80 22.73 -12.96
CA HIS A 232 -14.97 22.63 -12.08
C HIS A 232 -14.73 21.69 -10.88
N GLY A 233 -13.52 21.11 -10.76
CA GLY A 233 -13.20 20.11 -9.74
C GLY A 233 -13.73 18.70 -10.03
N LEU A 234 -14.42 18.51 -11.17
CA LEU A 234 -14.89 17.22 -11.64
C LEU A 234 -13.74 16.35 -12.14
N THR A 235 -13.85 15.05 -11.91
CA THR A 235 -12.94 14.02 -12.42
C THR A 235 -13.17 13.82 -13.91
N SER A 236 -12.11 13.97 -14.71
CA SER A 236 -12.12 13.70 -16.16
C SER A 236 -11.71 12.25 -16.44
N ASN A 237 -11.97 11.74 -17.65
CA ASN A 237 -11.33 10.50 -18.14
C ASN A 237 -9.88 10.72 -18.62
N LYS A 238 -9.40 11.97 -18.64
CA LYS A 238 -8.00 12.28 -18.87
C LYS A 238 -7.20 11.93 -17.61
N ALA A 239 -6.10 11.23 -17.80
CA ALA A 239 -5.22 10.81 -16.72
C ALA A 239 -3.76 10.97 -17.14
N THR A 240 -2.90 10.95 -16.13
CA THR A 240 -1.46 10.98 -16.28
C THR A 240 -0.89 9.70 -15.71
N LEU A 241 -0.24 8.91 -16.56
CA LEU A 241 0.48 7.71 -16.16
C LEU A 241 1.95 8.08 -15.92
N PHE A 242 2.42 7.87 -14.70
CA PHE A 242 3.82 7.98 -14.33
C PHE A 242 4.44 6.60 -14.27
N ARG A 243 5.58 6.41 -14.94
CA ARG A 243 6.33 5.14 -14.97
C ARG A 243 7.74 5.36 -14.48
N TRP A 244 8.23 4.51 -13.58
CA TRP A 244 9.62 4.51 -13.13
C TRP A 244 10.22 3.13 -13.37
N TRP A 245 11.33 3.09 -14.08
CA TRP A 245 12.00 1.85 -14.47
C TRP A 245 13.22 1.62 -13.60
N SER A 246 13.33 0.44 -13.00
CA SER A 246 14.52 0.05 -12.23
C SER A 246 15.82 0.03 -13.05
N SER A 247 15.72 -0.19 -14.37
CA SER A 247 16.88 -0.23 -15.27
C SER A 247 17.32 1.14 -15.79
N GLU A 248 16.45 2.14 -15.75
CA GLU A 248 16.72 3.46 -16.32
C GLU A 248 16.89 4.47 -15.19
N ALA A 249 18.11 4.95 -14.99
CA ALA A 249 18.45 5.90 -13.93
C ALA A 249 17.94 7.34 -14.18
N SER A 250 16.93 7.53 -15.03
CA SER A 250 16.49 8.83 -15.57
C SER A 250 15.27 9.44 -14.87
N GLY A 251 14.64 8.73 -13.93
CA GLY A 251 13.50 9.24 -13.15
C GLY A 251 12.13 8.83 -13.70
N TRP A 252 11.08 9.57 -13.32
CA TRP A 252 9.71 9.27 -13.71
C TRP A 252 9.41 9.73 -15.14
N VAL A 253 8.93 8.82 -15.98
CA VAL A 253 8.42 9.11 -17.31
C VAL A 253 6.93 9.38 -17.23
N GLN A 254 6.52 10.56 -17.70
CA GLN A 254 5.13 11.00 -17.73
C GLN A 254 4.49 10.68 -19.08
N THR A 255 3.26 10.17 -19.08
CA THR A 255 2.47 9.95 -20.30
C THR A 255 1.03 10.34 -20.06
N GLU A 256 0.53 11.31 -20.83
CA GLU A 256 -0.88 11.70 -20.82
C GLU A 256 -1.70 10.65 -21.57
N VAL A 257 -2.82 10.23 -20.97
CA VAL A 257 -3.68 9.17 -21.51
C VAL A 257 -5.15 9.52 -21.34
N VAL A 258 -5.99 8.97 -22.20
CA VAL A 258 -7.44 9.02 -22.07
C VAL A 258 -7.91 7.63 -21.70
N LEU A 259 -8.57 7.53 -20.55
CA LEU A 259 -9.04 6.27 -20.01
C LEU A 259 -10.41 5.91 -20.63
N PRO A 260 -10.63 4.65 -21.03
CA PRO A 260 -11.91 4.18 -21.54
C PRO A 260 -12.89 3.90 -20.38
N LEU A 261 -13.09 4.87 -19.49
CA LEU A 261 -13.97 4.75 -18.34
C LEU A 261 -15.44 4.70 -18.76
N PRO A 262 -16.28 3.93 -18.05
CA PRO A 262 -17.73 4.05 -18.22
C PRO A 262 -18.18 5.45 -17.77
N CYS A 263 -19.19 5.97 -18.45
CA CYS A 263 -19.82 7.25 -18.16
C CYS A 263 -21.33 7.02 -18.16
N GLU A 264 -22.01 7.42 -17.09
CA GLU A 264 -23.46 7.59 -17.07
C GLU A 264 -23.72 9.09 -17.30
N PRO A 265 -24.49 9.49 -18.33
CA PRO A 265 -24.88 10.87 -18.49
C PRO A 265 -25.78 11.27 -17.30
N ASP A 266 -25.45 12.36 -16.62
CA ASP A 266 -26.35 12.94 -15.63
C ASP A 266 -27.58 13.50 -16.37
N GLU A 267 -28.77 13.02 -16.03
CA GLU A 267 -30.02 13.48 -16.65
C GLU A 267 -30.33 14.97 -16.37
N HIS A 268 -29.67 15.56 -15.36
CA HIS A 268 -29.96 16.90 -14.86
C HIS A 268 -28.84 17.92 -15.12
N THR A 269 -27.65 17.44 -15.50
CA THR A 269 -26.51 18.29 -15.86
C THR A 269 -25.92 17.79 -17.18
N SER A 270 -25.63 18.68 -18.14
CA SER A 270 -24.91 18.30 -19.36
C SER A 270 -23.44 17.90 -19.09
N GLU A 271 -23.09 17.62 -17.84
CA GLU A 271 -21.74 17.36 -17.34
C GLU A 271 -21.54 15.85 -17.19
N VAL A 272 -20.43 15.35 -17.71
CA VAL A 272 -20.05 13.95 -17.61
C VAL A 272 -19.24 13.76 -16.34
N ASN A 273 -19.74 12.95 -15.40
CA ASN A 273 -19.03 12.57 -14.19
C ASN A 273 -18.53 11.12 -14.27
N TYR A 274 -17.25 10.90 -13.98
CA TYR A 274 -16.66 9.56 -13.94
C TYR A 274 -16.54 9.10 -12.47
N SER A 275 -17.30 8.06 -12.11
CA SER A 275 -17.36 7.50 -10.74
C SER A 275 -16.33 6.40 -10.44
N PHE A 276 -15.54 6.02 -11.44
CA PHE A 276 -14.57 4.93 -11.31
C PHE A 276 -13.57 5.16 -10.17
N TYR A 277 -13.52 4.21 -9.24
CA TYR A 277 -12.67 4.23 -8.06
C TYR A 277 -11.98 2.88 -7.87
N VAL A 278 -10.66 2.91 -7.83
CA VAL A 278 -9.78 1.76 -7.67
C VAL A 278 -9.77 1.30 -6.21
N ASP A 279 -10.39 0.15 -5.96
CA ASP A 279 -10.33 -0.54 -4.68
C ASP A 279 -9.10 -1.46 -4.57
N THR A 280 -8.67 -2.02 -5.71
CA THR A 280 -7.54 -2.95 -5.75
C THR A 280 -6.79 -2.88 -7.07
N PHE A 281 -5.54 -3.31 -7.06
CA PHE A 281 -4.67 -3.37 -8.24
C PHE A 281 -3.78 -4.61 -8.16
N PHE A 282 -3.43 -5.13 -9.32
CA PHE A 282 -2.59 -6.30 -9.45
C PHE A 282 -1.94 -6.33 -10.83
N ALA A 283 -0.81 -7.01 -10.92
CA ALA A 283 -0.19 -7.30 -12.21
C ALA A 283 -0.84 -8.52 -12.86
N ILE A 284 -0.78 -8.56 -14.18
CA ILE A 284 -1.22 -9.69 -15.00
C ILE A 284 0.01 -10.15 -15.77
N GLY A 285 0.57 -11.27 -15.30
CA GLY A 285 1.86 -11.77 -15.78
C GLY A 285 2.95 -10.72 -15.64
N ASN A 286 3.85 -10.68 -16.62
CA ASN A 286 5.00 -9.79 -16.62
C ASN A 286 4.85 -8.56 -17.54
N THR A 287 3.67 -8.30 -18.09
CA THR A 287 3.46 -7.25 -19.11
C THR A 287 2.42 -6.20 -18.77
N CYS A 288 1.47 -6.53 -17.89
CA CYS A 288 0.25 -5.75 -17.72
C CYS A 288 0.00 -5.39 -16.27
N LEU A 289 -0.60 -4.23 -16.06
CA LEU A 289 -1.11 -3.77 -14.77
C LEU A 289 -2.61 -3.58 -14.83
N CYS A 290 -3.28 -3.86 -13.72
CA CYS A 290 -4.72 -3.78 -13.60
C CYS A 290 -5.12 -2.87 -12.43
N TRP A 291 -6.03 -1.93 -12.67
CA TRP A 291 -6.70 -1.12 -11.66
C TRP A 291 -8.17 -1.52 -11.65
N ALA A 292 -8.66 -2.05 -10.54
CA ALA A 292 -10.01 -2.60 -10.44
C ALA A 292 -10.88 -1.79 -9.46
N ASP A 293 -12.03 -1.36 -9.98
CA ASP A 293 -13.19 -0.93 -9.22
C ASP A 293 -14.10 -2.15 -9.00
N LEU A 294 -14.29 -2.54 -7.75
CA LEU A 294 -15.06 -3.73 -7.39
C LEU A 294 -16.58 -3.56 -7.58
N LEU A 295 -17.03 -2.38 -8.04
CA LEU A 295 -18.43 -2.09 -8.40
C LEU A 295 -18.65 -1.89 -9.89
N GLU A 296 -17.65 -1.44 -10.65
CA GLU A 296 -17.80 -1.13 -12.08
C GLU A 296 -17.07 -2.12 -13.00
N GLY A 297 -15.81 -2.43 -12.69
CA GLY A 297 -14.95 -3.23 -13.57
C GLY A 297 -13.47 -2.96 -13.35
N MET A 298 -12.66 -3.20 -14.38
CA MET A 298 -11.22 -3.00 -14.27
C MET A 298 -10.60 -2.40 -15.53
N LEU A 299 -9.57 -1.60 -15.32
CA LEU A 299 -8.69 -1.06 -16.35
C LEU A 299 -7.44 -1.92 -16.46
N VAL A 300 -7.27 -2.56 -17.60
CA VAL A 300 -6.04 -3.29 -17.96
C VAL A 300 -5.16 -2.38 -18.81
N CYS A 301 -3.90 -2.23 -18.42
CA CYS A 301 -2.89 -1.47 -19.15
C CYS A 301 -1.71 -2.33 -19.56
N TYR A 302 -1.34 -2.26 -20.83
CA TYR A 302 -0.07 -2.75 -21.35
C TYR A 302 1.03 -1.73 -21.03
N VAL A 303 1.52 -1.74 -19.79
CA VAL A 303 2.35 -0.67 -19.23
C VAL A 303 3.76 -0.59 -19.84
N LEU A 304 4.25 -1.73 -20.35
CA LEU A 304 5.58 -1.82 -20.95
C LEU A 304 5.66 -1.22 -22.36
N ALA A 305 4.52 -0.93 -23.01
CA ALA A 305 4.51 -0.31 -24.33
C ALA A 305 4.90 1.18 -24.24
N ASP A 306 5.62 1.70 -25.23
CA ASP A 306 5.96 3.13 -25.30
C ASP A 306 4.71 4.00 -25.20
N CYS A 307 3.67 3.61 -25.94
CA CYS A 307 2.32 4.15 -25.89
C CYS A 307 1.41 3.19 -25.11
N PRO A 308 1.22 3.39 -23.79
CA PRO A 308 0.41 2.52 -22.95
C PRO A 308 -1.04 2.50 -23.43
N LYS A 309 -1.58 1.30 -23.66
CA LYS A 309 -2.97 1.11 -24.09
C LYS A 309 -3.80 0.67 -22.91
N PHE A 310 -4.89 1.41 -22.65
CA PHE A 310 -5.87 1.06 -21.65
C PHE A 310 -7.06 0.36 -22.27
N ARG A 311 -7.59 -0.60 -21.53
CA ARG A 311 -8.82 -1.29 -21.87
C ARG A 311 -9.65 -1.44 -20.61
N PHE A 312 -10.92 -1.04 -20.69
CA PHE A 312 -11.89 -1.33 -19.65
C PHE A 312 -12.52 -2.70 -19.87
N VAL A 313 -12.64 -3.47 -18.80
CA VAL A 313 -13.36 -4.73 -18.74
C VAL A 313 -14.44 -4.58 -17.66
N PRO A 314 -15.74 -4.56 -18.04
CA PRO A 314 -16.81 -4.42 -17.07
C PRO A 314 -16.89 -5.66 -16.16
N LEU A 315 -17.48 -5.50 -14.98
CA LEU A 315 -17.84 -6.64 -14.14
C LEU A 315 -18.80 -7.61 -14.84
N PRO A 316 -18.91 -8.86 -14.35
CA PRO A 316 -19.93 -9.79 -14.82
C PRO A 316 -21.34 -9.19 -14.76
N GLU A 317 -22.22 -9.63 -15.66
CA GLU A 317 -23.61 -9.19 -15.70
C GLU A 317 -24.30 -9.40 -14.35
N GLY A 318 -25.03 -8.37 -13.88
CA GLY A 318 -25.70 -8.37 -12.57
C GLY A 318 -24.79 -8.13 -11.36
N CYS A 319 -23.48 -7.95 -11.55
CA CYS A 319 -22.56 -7.61 -10.45
C CYS A 319 -22.31 -6.10 -10.31
N SER A 320 -22.62 -5.28 -11.33
CA SER A 320 -22.57 -3.82 -11.21
C SER A 320 -23.62 -3.34 -10.19
N LYS A 321 -23.21 -2.47 -9.25
CA LYS A 321 -24.02 -2.10 -8.08
C LYS A 321 -24.07 -0.60 -7.78
N LEU A 322 -23.81 0.26 -8.76
CA LEU A 322 -24.07 1.70 -8.59
C LEU A 322 -25.59 1.93 -8.58
N ASP A 323 -26.19 1.81 -7.39
CA ASP A 323 -27.45 2.48 -7.10
C ASP A 323 -27.11 3.96 -6.82
N PRO A 324 -27.54 4.91 -7.68
CA PRO A 324 -27.24 6.33 -7.52
C PRO A 324 -27.71 6.90 -6.16
N CYS A 325 -28.67 6.24 -5.51
CA CYS A 325 -29.24 6.67 -4.23
C CYS A 325 -28.50 6.09 -3.00
N GLN A 326 -27.58 5.16 -3.16
CA GLN A 326 -26.83 4.56 -2.05
C GLN A 326 -25.38 5.05 -2.03
N HIS A 327 -24.84 5.27 -0.84
CA HIS A 327 -23.42 5.57 -0.69
C HIS A 327 -22.63 4.36 -1.18
N ARG A 328 -21.52 4.58 -1.93
CA ARG A 328 -20.65 3.53 -2.52
C ARG A 328 -20.29 2.39 -1.54
N GLY A 329 -20.26 2.71 -0.25
CA GLY A 329 -19.91 1.78 0.82
C GLY A 329 -18.43 1.42 0.74
N LEU A 330 -18.09 0.22 1.23
CA LEU A 330 -16.73 -0.34 1.24
C LEU A 330 -16.74 -1.67 0.47
N PRO A 331 -16.58 -1.64 -0.87
CA PRO A 331 -16.68 -2.84 -1.72
C PRO A 331 -15.71 -3.95 -1.35
N ASP A 332 -14.52 -3.57 -0.90
CA ASP A 332 -13.46 -4.47 -0.41
C ASP A 332 -13.89 -5.34 0.78
N GLN A 333 -14.90 -4.93 1.56
CA GLN A 333 -15.45 -5.75 2.64
C GLN A 333 -16.16 -7.01 2.15
N TYR A 334 -16.64 -7.04 0.90
CA TYR A 334 -17.51 -8.11 0.41
C TYR A 334 -17.17 -8.56 -1.02
N ARG A 335 -16.17 -7.95 -1.65
CA ARG A 335 -15.68 -8.27 -2.98
C ARG A 335 -14.17 -8.24 -3.04
N SER A 336 -13.60 -8.97 -4.00
CA SER A 336 -12.18 -8.97 -4.27
C SER A 336 -11.88 -9.42 -5.69
N MET A 337 -10.76 -8.95 -6.22
CA MET A 337 -10.30 -9.28 -7.57
C MET A 337 -8.78 -9.41 -7.58
N SER A 338 -8.27 -10.45 -8.23
CA SER A 338 -6.83 -10.66 -8.39
C SER A 338 -6.53 -11.54 -9.60
N CYS A 339 -5.30 -11.48 -10.10
CA CYS A 339 -4.78 -12.44 -11.06
C CYS A 339 -4.25 -13.67 -10.30
N VAL A 340 -4.72 -14.85 -10.69
CA VAL A 340 -4.27 -16.13 -10.14
C VAL A 340 -3.46 -16.84 -11.23
N GLU A 341 -2.23 -17.20 -10.89
CA GLU A 341 -1.34 -17.95 -11.78
C GLU A 341 -1.68 -19.43 -11.66
N ARG A 342 -2.06 -20.05 -12.79
CA ARG A 342 -2.35 -21.49 -12.89
C ARG A 342 -1.50 -22.09 -14.00
N GLY A 343 -0.27 -22.46 -13.67
CA GLY A 343 0.73 -22.83 -14.68
C GLY A 343 1.06 -21.62 -15.55
N ASP A 344 0.99 -21.77 -16.87
CA ASP A 344 1.24 -20.68 -17.81
C ASP A 344 0.00 -19.78 -18.03
N ASP A 345 -1.17 -20.17 -17.52
CA ASP A 345 -2.41 -19.41 -17.67
C ASP A 345 -2.53 -18.32 -16.61
N GLN A 346 -2.79 -17.10 -17.07
CA GLN A 346 -3.13 -15.95 -16.23
C GLN A 346 -4.65 -15.78 -16.21
N ILE A 347 -5.26 -16.07 -15.06
CA ILE A 347 -6.71 -16.05 -14.90
C ILE A 347 -7.07 -15.00 -13.87
N ILE A 348 -7.85 -14.00 -14.28
CA ILE A 348 -8.40 -13.04 -13.33
C ILE A 348 -9.59 -13.69 -12.64
N THR A 349 -9.56 -13.70 -11.32
CA THR A 349 -10.68 -14.18 -10.49
C THR A 349 -11.31 -13.00 -9.78
N PHE A 350 -12.64 -12.96 -9.80
CA PHE A 350 -13.45 -12.00 -9.07
C PHE A 350 -14.38 -12.76 -8.12
N VAL A 351 -14.47 -12.29 -6.88
CA VAL A 351 -15.31 -12.89 -5.83
C VAL A 351 -16.28 -11.83 -5.33
N SER A 352 -17.54 -12.22 -5.18
CA SER A 352 -18.61 -11.38 -4.62
C SER A 352 -19.41 -12.13 -3.58
N MET A 353 -19.65 -11.49 -2.43
CA MET A 353 -20.61 -11.92 -1.43
C MET A 353 -21.98 -11.29 -1.73
N ASP A 354 -22.81 -12.02 -2.45
CA ASP A 354 -24.09 -11.54 -2.94
C ASP A 354 -25.14 -11.52 -1.81
N GLY A 355 -25.75 -10.34 -1.60
CA GLY A 355 -26.66 -10.08 -0.49
C GLY A 355 -26.03 -9.50 0.77
N TYR A 356 -24.69 -9.35 0.82
CA TYR A 356 -24.00 -8.72 1.94
C TYR A 356 -24.44 -7.24 2.09
N GLY A 357 -24.77 -6.82 3.31
CA GLY A 357 -25.24 -5.45 3.61
C GLY A 357 -26.64 -5.10 3.10
N GLN A 358 -27.33 -6.01 2.40
CA GLN A 358 -28.62 -5.77 1.75
C GLN A 358 -29.81 -6.32 2.56
N GLY A 359 -29.72 -6.28 3.89
CA GLY A 359 -30.76 -6.80 4.80
C GLY A 359 -30.93 -8.32 4.81
N ARG A 360 -30.16 -9.07 4.01
CA ARG A 360 -30.13 -10.54 4.08
C ARG A 360 -29.37 -10.99 5.32
N HIS A 361 -29.89 -12.00 6.00
CA HIS A 361 -29.16 -12.67 7.06
C HIS A 361 -27.87 -13.28 6.51
N ILE A 362 -26.74 -13.05 7.18
CA ILE A 362 -25.40 -13.41 6.69
C ILE A 362 -25.26 -14.89 6.29
N SER A 363 -25.96 -15.79 6.98
CA SER A 363 -25.94 -17.23 6.68
C SER A 363 -26.48 -17.58 5.28
N ASN A 364 -27.28 -16.67 4.69
CA ASN A 364 -27.88 -16.79 3.37
C ASN A 364 -27.16 -15.98 2.29
N VAL A 365 -26.08 -15.27 2.65
CA VAL A 365 -25.21 -14.60 1.68
C VAL A 365 -24.52 -15.67 0.83
N GLU A 366 -24.51 -15.45 -0.47
CA GLU A 366 -23.97 -16.38 -1.46
C GLU A 366 -22.61 -15.89 -1.94
N LEU A 367 -21.62 -16.77 -1.87
CA LEU A 367 -20.28 -16.50 -2.36
C LEU A 367 -20.19 -16.95 -3.81
N THR A 368 -20.15 -15.98 -4.71
CA THR A 368 -20.06 -16.21 -6.15
C THR A 368 -18.64 -15.90 -6.62
N THR A 369 -18.07 -16.82 -7.41
CA THR A 369 -16.79 -16.62 -8.07
C THR A 369 -16.99 -16.47 -9.57
N TRP A 370 -16.18 -15.63 -10.20
CA TRP A 370 -16.15 -15.41 -11.63
C TRP A 370 -14.72 -15.46 -12.12
N THR A 371 -14.50 -16.05 -13.28
CA THR A 371 -13.16 -16.14 -13.88
C THR A 371 -13.15 -15.55 -15.27
N LEU A 372 -12.11 -14.78 -15.56
CA LEU A 372 -11.81 -14.22 -16.87
C LEU A 372 -10.48 -14.77 -17.33
N LYS A 373 -10.52 -15.62 -18.36
CA LYS A 373 -9.33 -16.15 -19.03
C LYS A 373 -8.90 -15.18 -20.12
N ASN A 374 -7.60 -15.08 -20.35
CA ASN A 374 -7.01 -14.24 -21.40
C ASN A 374 -7.52 -12.80 -21.34
N PRO A 375 -7.30 -12.07 -20.23
CA PRO A 375 -7.81 -10.69 -20.08
C PRO A 375 -7.33 -9.73 -21.19
N SER A 376 -6.27 -10.09 -21.89
CA SER A 376 -5.77 -9.41 -23.08
C SER A 376 -6.70 -9.50 -24.30
N ASP A 377 -7.52 -10.54 -24.45
CA ASP A 377 -8.39 -10.77 -25.61
C ASP A 377 -9.67 -9.91 -25.53
N LEU A 378 -9.96 -9.12 -26.57
CA LEU A 378 -11.18 -8.31 -26.69
C LEU A 378 -12.48 -9.10 -26.52
N LYS A 379 -12.45 -10.40 -26.82
CA LYS A 379 -13.59 -11.30 -26.70
C LYS A 379 -13.65 -12.06 -25.38
N ALA A 380 -12.71 -11.83 -24.47
CA ALA A 380 -12.71 -12.45 -23.15
C ALA A 380 -14.03 -12.12 -22.42
N LYS A 381 -14.69 -13.17 -21.92
CA LYS A 381 -15.94 -13.07 -21.17
C LYS A 381 -15.77 -13.68 -19.80
N TRP A 382 -16.42 -13.06 -18.83
CA TRP A 382 -16.55 -13.64 -17.50
C TRP A 382 -17.30 -14.96 -17.58
N THR A 383 -16.77 -15.96 -16.89
CA THR A 383 -17.42 -17.25 -16.71
C THR A 383 -17.72 -17.42 -15.23
N LYS A 384 -18.99 -17.67 -14.91
CA LYS A 384 -19.41 -17.92 -13.54
C LYS A 384 -18.82 -19.25 -13.08
N GLY A 385 -18.24 -19.27 -11.88
CA GLY A 385 -17.79 -20.50 -11.24
C GLY A 385 -18.95 -21.48 -11.12
N THR A 386 -18.67 -22.77 -11.34
CA THR A 386 -19.68 -23.84 -11.33
C THR A 386 -20.30 -24.07 -9.96
N ALA A 387 -19.64 -23.60 -8.89
CA ALA A 387 -20.15 -23.70 -7.53
C ALA A 387 -20.24 -22.30 -6.91
N SER A 388 -21.43 -21.98 -6.43
CA SER A 388 -21.66 -20.93 -5.46
C SER A 388 -22.04 -21.59 -4.14
N PHE A 389 -21.57 -21.04 -3.03
CA PHE A 389 -21.78 -21.61 -1.71
C PHE A 389 -22.37 -20.56 -0.78
N ARG A 390 -23.28 -20.95 0.10
CA ARG A 390 -23.77 -20.04 1.14
C ARG A 390 -22.79 -20.03 2.29
N ILE A 391 -22.71 -18.91 3.00
CA ILE A 391 -21.86 -18.82 4.19
C ILE A 391 -22.20 -19.88 5.24
N ARG A 392 -23.47 -20.26 5.39
CA ARG A 392 -23.86 -21.37 6.29
C ARG A 392 -23.24 -22.72 5.90
N ASP A 393 -23.03 -22.93 4.61
CA ASP A 393 -22.46 -24.18 4.09
C ASP A 393 -20.95 -24.19 4.40
N LEU A 394 -20.29 -23.03 4.30
CA LEU A 394 -18.90 -22.82 4.75
C LEU A 394 -18.74 -23.09 6.25
N TRP A 395 -19.62 -22.53 7.10
CA TRP A 395 -19.61 -22.81 8.54
C TRP A 395 -19.91 -24.26 8.86
N SER A 396 -20.59 -24.97 7.98
CA SER A 396 -20.92 -26.39 8.16
C SER A 396 -19.80 -27.32 7.71
N ASP A 397 -18.85 -26.81 6.93
CA ASP A 397 -17.71 -27.55 6.43
C ASP A 397 -16.81 -28.04 7.58
N ARG A 398 -16.40 -29.30 7.47
CA ARG A 398 -15.62 -30.00 8.48
C ARG A 398 -14.27 -29.34 8.72
N PHE A 399 -13.64 -28.81 7.67
CA PHE A 399 -12.38 -28.09 7.77
C PHE A 399 -12.53 -26.83 8.64
N TYR A 400 -13.59 -26.05 8.43
CA TYR A 400 -13.83 -24.81 9.18
C TYR A 400 -14.17 -25.08 10.65
N LYS A 401 -14.98 -26.12 10.91
CA LYS A 401 -15.37 -26.52 12.27
C LYS A 401 -14.25 -27.19 13.06
N GLU A 402 -13.59 -28.18 12.46
CA GLU A 402 -12.68 -29.08 13.18
C GLU A 402 -11.22 -28.65 13.08
N ASN A 403 -10.79 -28.07 11.95
CA ASN A 403 -9.38 -27.69 11.75
C ASN A 403 -9.10 -26.23 12.10
N LEU A 404 -9.99 -25.31 11.71
CA LEU A 404 -9.82 -23.88 11.99
C LEU A 404 -10.46 -23.46 13.33
N LEU A 405 -11.31 -24.30 13.93
CA LEU A 405 -12.03 -24.05 15.19
C LEU A 405 -12.75 -22.68 15.20
N LEU A 406 -13.25 -22.25 14.03
CA LEU A 406 -13.92 -20.96 13.89
C LEU A 406 -15.40 -21.07 14.27
N GLY A 407 -15.87 -20.14 15.10
CA GLY A 407 -17.30 -19.96 15.34
C GLY A 407 -18.06 -19.41 14.12
N GLN A 408 -19.38 -19.25 14.25
CA GLN A 408 -20.24 -18.64 13.22
C GLN A 408 -20.06 -17.11 13.17
N LEU A 409 -18.90 -16.65 12.74
CA LEU A 409 -18.60 -15.23 12.54
C LEU A 409 -19.01 -14.78 11.13
N THR A 410 -19.50 -13.54 10.99
CA THR A 410 -20.00 -12.90 9.74
C THR A 410 -18.91 -12.50 8.71
N PRO A 411 -18.55 -13.31 7.69
CA PRO A 411 -17.35 -13.11 6.84
C PRO A 411 -17.26 -11.72 6.20
N THR A 412 -16.05 -11.14 6.24
CA THR A 412 -15.68 -9.89 5.57
C THR A 412 -14.29 -9.98 4.92
N PHE A 413 -14.02 -9.08 3.97
CA PHE A 413 -12.77 -8.94 3.22
C PHE A 413 -12.30 -10.24 2.55
N PRO A 414 -13.01 -10.72 1.50
CA PRO A 414 -12.57 -11.92 0.80
C PRO A 414 -11.18 -11.73 0.19
N VAL A 415 -10.25 -12.65 0.44
CA VAL A 415 -8.89 -12.61 -0.14
C VAL A 415 -8.70 -13.77 -1.10
N LEU A 416 -8.13 -13.47 -2.27
CA LEU A 416 -7.79 -14.45 -3.30
C LEU A 416 -6.31 -14.85 -3.17
N SER A 417 -6.04 -16.15 -3.07
CA SER A 417 -4.69 -16.68 -3.23
C SER A 417 -4.22 -16.55 -4.68
N THR A 418 -2.99 -16.07 -4.88
CA THR A 418 -2.38 -15.89 -6.20
C THR A 418 -1.72 -17.16 -6.74
N THR A 419 -1.46 -18.15 -5.88
CA THR A 419 -0.88 -19.45 -6.26
C THR A 419 -2.01 -20.47 -6.43
N GLY A 420 -2.18 -20.98 -7.65
CA GLY A 420 -3.32 -21.79 -8.08
C GLY A 420 -3.52 -23.17 -7.41
N PHE A 421 -2.88 -23.47 -6.29
CA PHE A 421 -3.04 -24.74 -5.58
C PHE A 421 -3.86 -24.56 -4.29
N SER A 422 -4.99 -25.26 -4.28
CA SER A 422 -5.97 -25.36 -3.19
C SER A 422 -6.86 -24.12 -3.01
N TRP A 423 -8.15 -24.38 -2.76
CA TRP A 423 -9.16 -23.39 -2.38
C TRP A 423 -8.84 -22.85 -0.98
N TRP A 424 -7.78 -22.04 -0.89
CA TRP A 424 -7.53 -21.24 0.30
C TRP A 424 -8.29 -19.94 0.13
N MET A 425 -9.58 -19.97 0.43
CA MET A 425 -10.24 -18.75 0.88
C MET A 425 -9.75 -18.50 2.30
N THR A 426 -8.63 -17.78 2.42
CA THR A 426 -8.23 -17.19 3.69
C THR A 426 -9.18 -16.02 3.96
N LEU A 427 -10.42 -16.35 4.35
CA LEU A 427 -11.37 -15.43 4.95
C LEU A 427 -10.92 -15.21 6.39
N ARG A 428 -10.07 -14.21 6.64
CA ARG A 428 -9.79 -13.72 7.99
C ARG A 428 -9.51 -12.21 8.00
N TRP A 429 -10.54 -11.40 8.26
CA TRP A 429 -10.87 -10.73 9.54
C TRP A 429 -9.80 -9.77 10.04
N MET A 430 -9.87 -8.50 9.62
CA MET A 430 -9.29 -7.39 10.39
C MET A 430 -10.20 -7.11 11.60
N PHE A 431 -9.63 -7.08 12.80
CA PHE A 431 -10.22 -6.48 14.00
C PHE A 431 -9.72 -5.05 14.16
#